data_AF-A0A1I6EYM1-F1
#
_entry.id   AF-A0A1I6EYM1-F1
#
_cell.length_a   1.000
_cell.length_b   1.000
_cell.length_c   1.000
_cell.angle_alpha   90.00
_cell.angle_beta   90.00
_cell.angle_gamma   90.00
#
_symmetry.space_group_name_H-M   'P 1'
#
loop_
_entity.id
_entity.type
_entity.pdbx_description
1 polymer ?
#
loop_
_entity_poly.entity_id
_entity_poly.type
_entity_poly.pdbx_seq_one_letter_code
_entity_poly.pdbx_strand_id
1 'polypeptide(L)'
;MAMIFSPTAEASVPLNEPLLVIGGAVNGEAGGITEVDFSTDNGTNWTPVDARNERWSVLLFPSVPGPVTILARAHTASTTGPVTASRTIHVGGTTVPALAHETSLFLHDTYSPTVNDPDEQAVELGLRTAVDRPGSITAVIIKRGNYTGPVTARVWSNGTLLAEQEAPGAAYGQRITFSTPVPVVPGTEYVVSYFTPSGGYRATEHYFVGNLVQTPFKIPVNAGVYRYGGGFPTDSWYASNYGIEPVFRP
;
A
#
# COMPACT_ATOMS: atom_id res chain seq x y z
N MET A 1 16.33 -15.64 0.46
CA MET A 1 16.52 -14.42 -0.35
C MET A 1 15.61 -13.33 0.17
N ALA A 2 16.02 -12.05 0.12
CA ALA A 2 15.11 -10.93 0.32
C ALA A 2 14.42 -10.55 -1.01
N MET A 3 13.37 -9.76 -0.94
CA MET A 3 12.66 -9.13 -2.06
C MET A 3 12.16 -7.76 -1.59
N ILE A 4 12.17 -6.76 -2.47
CA ILE A 4 11.60 -5.44 -2.21
C ILE A 4 10.29 -5.34 -2.99
N PHE A 5 9.19 -4.97 -2.35
CA PHE A 5 7.88 -4.86 -2.97
C PHE A 5 7.44 -3.41 -3.18
N SER A 6 7.70 -2.55 -2.20
CA SER A 6 7.50 -1.11 -2.27
C SER A 6 8.79 -0.43 -1.81
N PRO A 7 9.23 0.66 -2.46
CA PRO A 7 8.63 1.29 -3.64
C PRO A 7 8.83 0.49 -4.93
N THR A 8 8.00 0.75 -5.96
CA THR A 8 8.25 0.24 -7.32
C THR A 8 9.50 0.88 -7.94
N ALA A 9 10.17 0.17 -8.84
CA ALA A 9 11.36 0.70 -9.53
C ALA A 9 11.05 1.97 -10.34
N GLU A 10 12.02 2.86 -10.40
CA GLU A 10 12.00 4.17 -11.07
C GLU A 10 10.96 5.15 -10.52
N ALA A 11 10.27 4.83 -9.44
CA ALA A 11 9.25 5.71 -8.87
C ALA A 11 9.84 7.02 -8.33
N SER A 12 9.10 8.12 -8.51
CA SER A 12 9.39 9.38 -7.81
C SER A 12 8.85 9.36 -6.40
N VAL A 13 9.71 9.64 -5.43
CA VAL A 13 9.37 9.69 -4.00
C VAL A 13 9.58 11.11 -3.45
N PRO A 14 8.83 11.52 -2.41
CA PRO A 14 9.00 12.84 -1.82
C PRO A 14 10.37 12.99 -1.15
N LEU A 15 10.88 14.23 -1.17
CA LEU A 15 12.11 14.64 -0.49
C LEU A 15 11.78 15.04 0.96
N ASN A 16 12.62 14.64 1.92
CA ASN A 16 12.46 14.97 3.35
C ASN A 16 11.15 14.46 3.99
N GLU A 17 10.57 13.41 3.43
CA GLU A 17 9.39 12.75 3.99
C GLU A 17 9.66 11.26 4.24
N PRO A 18 9.02 10.63 5.24
CA PRO A 18 9.15 9.20 5.47
C PRO A 18 8.64 8.41 4.25
N LEU A 19 9.45 7.49 3.75
CA LEU A 19 9.09 6.52 2.73
C LEU A 19 9.08 5.12 3.35
N LEU A 20 7.94 4.45 3.25
CA LEU A 20 7.78 3.08 3.70
C LEU A 20 8.29 2.11 2.63
N VAL A 21 9.42 1.48 2.93
CA VAL A 21 9.96 0.36 2.17
C VAL A 21 9.40 -0.93 2.75
N ILE A 22 8.78 -1.76 1.92
CA ILE A 22 8.20 -3.05 2.32
C ILE A 22 8.81 -4.14 1.47
N GLY A 23 9.12 -5.27 2.09
CA GLY A 23 9.58 -6.45 1.37
C GLY A 23 9.23 -7.75 2.06
N GLY A 24 9.63 -8.83 1.39
CA GLY A 24 9.57 -10.18 1.92
C GLY A 24 10.96 -10.80 1.97
N ALA A 25 11.09 -11.87 2.74
CA ALA A 25 12.30 -12.68 2.76
C ALA A 25 11.95 -14.13 2.98
N VAL A 26 12.39 -15.01 2.10
CA VAL A 26 12.09 -16.44 2.16
C VAL A 26 13.36 -17.24 2.45
N ASN A 27 13.26 -18.19 3.37
CA ASN A 27 14.27 -19.23 3.56
C ASN A 27 13.67 -20.54 3.07
N GLY A 28 14.21 -21.13 2.00
CA GLY A 28 13.71 -22.40 1.47
C GLY A 28 14.01 -23.62 2.35
N GLU A 29 14.51 -23.40 3.57
CA GLU A 29 15.02 -24.41 4.49
C GLU A 29 14.60 -24.13 5.96
N ALA A 30 14.78 -25.13 6.82
CA ALA A 30 14.51 -25.01 8.26
C ALA A 30 15.47 -24.00 8.93
N GLY A 31 14.95 -23.20 9.88
CA GLY A 31 15.71 -22.16 10.59
C GLY A 31 15.28 -20.73 10.27
N GLY A 32 14.48 -20.53 9.22
CA GLY A 32 13.80 -19.26 8.93
C GLY A 32 14.74 -18.10 8.59
N ILE A 33 14.14 -16.92 8.36
CA ILE A 33 14.87 -15.65 8.22
C ILE A 33 14.99 -15.03 9.61
N THR A 34 16.20 -14.66 10.01
CA THR A 34 16.47 -14.01 11.30
C THR A 34 16.50 -12.49 11.18
N GLU A 35 16.92 -11.97 10.02
CA GLU A 35 17.11 -10.55 9.77
C GLU A 35 17.10 -10.25 8.26
N VAL A 36 16.77 -9.02 7.90
CA VAL A 36 17.03 -8.48 6.56
C VAL A 36 17.93 -7.26 6.67
N ASP A 37 19.03 -7.28 5.95
CA ASP A 37 19.89 -6.12 5.75
C ASP A 37 19.36 -5.27 4.60
N PHE A 38 19.36 -3.95 4.77
CA PHE A 38 18.93 -2.96 3.81
C PHE A 38 20.06 -1.96 3.52
N SER A 39 20.22 -1.55 2.26
CA SER A 39 21.24 -0.58 1.83
C SER A 39 20.68 0.42 0.82
N THR A 40 21.18 1.66 0.87
CA THR A 40 20.86 2.76 -0.07
C THR A 40 22.10 3.32 -0.77
N ASP A 41 23.27 2.71 -0.58
CA ASP A 41 24.58 3.19 -1.04
C ASP A 41 25.34 2.11 -1.84
N ASN A 42 24.58 1.39 -2.66
CA ASN A 42 25.07 0.29 -3.50
C ASN A 42 25.76 -0.84 -2.70
N GLY A 43 25.32 -1.07 -1.45
CA GLY A 43 25.80 -2.17 -0.62
C GLY A 43 27.11 -1.87 0.10
N THR A 44 27.50 -0.60 0.18
CA THR A 44 28.68 -0.16 0.93
C THR A 44 28.41 -0.26 2.44
N ASN A 45 27.24 0.22 2.88
CA ASN A 45 26.75 0.07 4.24
C ASN A 45 25.42 -0.69 4.24
N TRP A 46 25.23 -1.52 5.27
CA TRP A 46 24.03 -2.31 5.49
C TRP A 46 23.44 -1.98 6.86
N THR A 47 22.14 -1.71 6.88
CA THR A 47 21.38 -1.48 8.10
C THR A 47 20.50 -2.69 8.36
N PRO A 48 20.60 -3.34 9.54
CA PRO A 48 19.74 -4.45 9.89
C PRO A 48 18.30 -3.97 10.08
N VAL A 49 17.35 -4.75 9.60
CA VAL A 49 15.91 -4.54 9.71
C VAL A 49 15.27 -5.82 10.24
N ASP A 50 14.45 -5.66 11.28
CA ASP A 50 13.65 -6.74 11.84
C ASP A 50 12.81 -7.41 10.73
N ALA A 51 13.01 -8.71 10.56
CA ALA A 51 12.20 -9.55 9.71
C ALA A 51 11.40 -10.52 10.59
N ARG A 52 10.07 -10.53 10.45
CA ARG A 52 9.17 -11.41 11.21
C ARG A 52 8.20 -12.05 10.26
N ASN A 53 7.99 -13.35 10.41
CA ASN A 53 7.12 -14.13 9.52
C ASN A 53 7.43 -13.88 8.04
N GLU A 54 8.72 -13.83 7.68
CA GLU A 54 9.16 -13.61 6.29
C GLU A 54 8.76 -12.25 5.68
N ARG A 55 8.36 -11.29 6.52
CA ARG A 55 8.04 -9.90 6.15
C ARG A 55 8.98 -8.94 6.86
N TRP A 56 9.31 -7.85 6.17
CA TRP A 56 10.12 -6.77 6.72
C TRP A 56 9.65 -5.43 6.17
N SER A 57 9.84 -4.38 6.94
CA SER A 57 9.57 -3.01 6.51
C SER A 57 10.48 -2.03 7.24
N VAL A 58 10.88 -0.96 6.57
CA VAL A 58 11.72 0.09 7.14
C VAL A 58 11.27 1.45 6.64
N LEU A 59 11.42 2.47 7.48
CA LEU A 59 11.24 3.86 7.08
C LEU A 59 12.57 4.42 6.54
N LEU A 60 12.57 4.78 5.26
CA LEU A 60 13.63 5.56 4.64
C LEU A 60 13.28 7.04 4.71
N PHE A 61 14.23 7.89 5.08
CA PHE A 61 14.09 9.35 5.05
C PHE A 61 15.06 9.94 4.02
N PRO A 62 14.68 9.97 2.73
CA PRO A 62 15.59 10.45 1.70
C PRO A 62 15.71 11.98 1.76
N SER A 63 16.92 12.46 2.04
CA SER A 63 17.22 13.89 2.26
C SER A 63 18.03 14.54 1.15
N VAL A 64 18.48 13.77 0.16
CA VAL A 64 19.26 14.24 -1.00
C VAL A 64 18.47 13.98 -2.28
N PRO A 65 18.19 15.01 -3.11
CA PRO A 65 17.54 14.81 -4.40
C PRO A 65 18.37 13.95 -5.36
N GLY A 66 17.68 13.19 -6.20
CA GLY A 66 18.31 12.36 -7.23
C GLY A 66 18.05 10.86 -7.07
N PRO A 67 18.73 10.02 -7.87
CA PRO A 67 18.54 8.58 -7.84
C PRO A 67 19.14 7.95 -6.57
N VAL A 68 18.38 7.04 -5.95
CA VAL A 68 18.82 6.21 -4.83
C VAL A 68 18.59 4.74 -5.18
N THR A 69 19.63 3.92 -5.08
CA THR A 69 19.54 2.47 -5.31
C THR A 69 19.27 1.76 -3.99
N ILE A 70 18.13 1.10 -3.88
CA ILE A 70 17.78 0.23 -2.76
C ILE A 70 18.23 -1.21 -3.05
N LEU A 71 18.93 -1.79 -2.08
CA LEU A 71 19.29 -3.20 -2.03
C LEU A 71 18.81 -3.80 -0.70
N ALA A 72 18.52 -5.10 -0.71
CA ALA A 72 18.31 -5.87 0.51
C ALA A 72 19.00 -7.25 0.40
N ARG A 73 19.25 -7.89 1.53
CA ARG A 73 19.67 -9.31 1.60
C ARG A 73 19.14 -9.90 2.90
N ALA A 74 18.84 -11.20 2.89
CA ALA A 74 18.27 -11.85 4.06
C ALA A 74 19.31 -12.73 4.75
N HIS A 75 19.24 -12.81 6.08
CA HIS A 75 20.11 -13.65 6.90
C HIS A 75 19.33 -14.83 7.47
N THR A 76 20.03 -15.94 7.61
CA THR A 76 19.65 -17.08 8.46
C THR A 76 20.61 -17.14 9.64
N ALA A 77 20.37 -18.07 10.58
CA ALA A 77 21.27 -18.27 11.71
C ALA A 77 22.73 -18.62 11.31
N SER A 78 22.95 -19.12 10.09
CA SER A 78 24.25 -19.64 9.65
C SER A 78 24.80 -18.99 8.38
N THR A 79 24.02 -18.18 7.65
CA THR A 79 24.43 -17.67 6.33
C THR A 79 23.72 -16.37 5.95
N THR A 80 24.43 -15.51 5.23
CA THR A 80 23.86 -14.36 4.52
C THR A 80 23.49 -14.77 3.09
N GLY A 81 22.24 -14.55 2.72
CA GLY A 81 21.73 -14.82 1.38
C GLY A 81 22.23 -13.82 0.33
N PRO A 82 21.90 -14.05 -0.95
CA PRO A 82 22.27 -13.13 -2.02
C PRO A 82 21.57 -11.78 -1.87
N VAL A 83 22.20 -10.75 -2.46
CA VAL A 83 21.62 -9.41 -2.62
C VAL A 83 20.43 -9.47 -3.58
N THR A 84 19.37 -8.73 -3.28
CA THR A 84 18.18 -8.59 -4.14
C THR A 84 18.52 -8.01 -5.50
N ALA A 85 17.59 -8.19 -6.45
CA ALA A 85 17.49 -7.26 -7.57
C ALA A 85 17.34 -5.82 -7.02
N SER A 86 18.15 -4.90 -7.54
CA SER A 86 18.16 -3.51 -7.10
C SER A 86 16.87 -2.79 -7.50
N ARG A 87 16.44 -1.82 -6.68
CA ARG A 87 15.40 -0.87 -7.05
C ARG A 87 15.94 0.56 -6.99
N THR A 88 16.01 1.23 -8.13
CA THR A 88 16.30 2.67 -8.16
C THR A 88 15.01 3.45 -7.94
N ILE A 89 15.07 4.49 -7.12
CA ILE A 89 14.00 5.49 -6.93
C ILE A 89 14.54 6.89 -7.15
N HIS A 90 13.66 7.85 -7.45
CA HIS A 90 14.03 9.25 -7.73
C HIS A 90 13.50 10.17 -6.65
N VAL A 91 14.38 10.66 -5.77
CA VAL A 91 14.03 11.52 -4.63
C VAL A 91 13.80 12.95 -5.09
N GLY A 92 12.65 13.52 -4.74
CA GLY A 92 12.28 14.89 -5.11
C GLY A 92 12.10 15.09 -6.63
N GLY A 93 12.03 14.00 -7.39
CA GLY A 93 11.91 14.01 -8.84
C GLY A 93 10.47 14.10 -9.33
N THR A 94 10.34 14.31 -10.64
CA THR A 94 9.07 14.27 -11.38
C THR A 94 9.04 13.10 -12.37
N THR A 95 9.89 12.09 -12.16
CA THR A 95 9.93 10.86 -12.96
C THR A 95 8.60 10.14 -12.88
N VAL A 96 8.05 9.80 -14.05
CA VAL A 96 6.81 9.03 -14.21
C VAL A 96 7.17 7.79 -15.04
N PRO A 97 7.49 6.64 -14.41
CA PRO A 97 7.90 5.43 -15.13
C PRO A 97 6.84 5.00 -16.15
N ALA A 98 7.20 4.45 -17.30
CA ALA A 98 6.20 4.04 -18.30
C ALA A 98 5.20 3.01 -17.71
N LEU A 99 3.91 3.18 -18.01
CA LEU A 99 2.84 2.26 -17.61
C LEU A 99 1.90 2.10 -18.81
N ALA A 100 1.80 0.88 -19.33
CA ALA A 100 1.01 0.59 -20.54
C ALA A 100 -0.25 -0.23 -20.27
N HIS A 101 -0.38 -0.77 -19.06
CA HIS A 101 -1.42 -1.72 -18.71
C HIS A 101 -2.12 -1.35 -17.42
N GLU A 102 -3.29 -1.93 -17.22
CA GLU A 102 -4.01 -1.85 -15.96
C GLU A 102 -3.10 -2.33 -14.81
N THR A 103 -3.11 -1.57 -13.73
CA THR A 103 -2.27 -1.81 -12.55
C THR A 103 -3.13 -1.71 -11.30
N SER A 104 -3.01 -2.69 -10.41
CA SER A 104 -3.65 -2.65 -9.10
C SER A 104 -2.63 -2.28 -8.05
N LEU A 105 -3.04 -1.48 -7.06
CA LEU A 105 -2.26 -1.36 -5.82
C LEU A 105 -2.20 -2.74 -5.17
N PHE A 106 -1.05 -3.12 -4.60
CA PHE A 106 -0.94 -4.33 -3.82
C PHE A 106 -0.37 -4.02 -2.45
N LEU A 107 -1.23 -4.08 -1.43
CA LEU A 107 -0.85 -3.80 -0.06
C LEU A 107 -0.29 -5.08 0.58
N HIS A 108 1.01 -5.29 0.35
CA HIS A 108 1.75 -6.42 0.92
C HIS A 108 1.66 -6.44 2.45
N ASP A 109 1.56 -7.63 3.02
CA ASP A 109 1.59 -7.78 4.48
C ASP A 109 2.93 -7.27 5.04
N THR A 110 2.86 -6.57 6.16
CA THR A 110 4.01 -6.20 6.98
C THR A 110 4.14 -7.16 8.15
N TYR A 111 5.07 -6.91 9.09
CA TYR A 111 5.11 -7.67 10.33
C TYR A 111 3.95 -7.33 11.28
N SER A 112 3.30 -6.17 11.08
CA SER A 112 2.11 -5.79 11.86
C SER A 112 0.99 -6.79 11.57
N PRO A 113 0.34 -7.35 12.61
CA PRO A 113 -0.70 -8.33 12.40
C PRO A 113 -1.89 -7.70 11.69
N THR A 114 -2.40 -8.43 10.70
CA THR A 114 -3.72 -8.17 10.15
C THR A 114 -4.75 -8.84 11.05
N VAL A 115 -5.80 -8.12 11.43
CA VAL A 115 -6.93 -8.64 12.20
C VAL A 115 -8.23 -8.43 11.45
N ASN A 116 -9.22 -9.26 11.76
CA ASN A 116 -10.62 -8.94 11.45
C ASN A 116 -11.19 -8.26 12.69
N ASP A 117 -11.56 -7.00 12.53
CA ASP A 117 -12.11 -6.18 13.59
C ASP A 117 -13.51 -6.69 14.00
N PRO A 118 -13.80 -6.87 15.30
CA PRO A 118 -15.09 -7.35 15.78
C PRO A 118 -16.18 -6.27 15.81
N ASP A 119 -15.88 -5.02 15.44
CA ASP A 119 -16.87 -3.95 15.36
C ASP A 119 -17.99 -4.29 14.35
N GLU A 120 -19.24 -4.34 14.79
CA GLU A 120 -20.40 -4.68 13.95
C GLU A 120 -21.20 -3.44 13.50
N GLN A 121 -20.71 -2.23 13.77
CA GLN A 121 -21.39 -0.99 13.39
C GLN A 121 -21.21 -0.71 11.89
N ALA A 122 -22.24 -0.12 11.29
CA ALA A 122 -22.16 0.40 9.94
C ALA A 122 -21.02 1.42 9.83
N VAL A 123 -20.12 1.24 8.86
CA VAL A 123 -18.90 2.04 8.75
C VAL A 123 -18.46 2.18 7.29
N GLU A 124 -17.98 3.36 6.93
CA GLU A 124 -17.23 3.62 5.71
C GLU A 124 -15.74 3.59 6.02
N LEU A 125 -14.97 2.82 5.24
CA LEU A 125 -13.53 2.69 5.38
C LEU A 125 -12.88 3.11 4.08
N GLY A 126 -11.80 3.89 4.16
CA GLY A 126 -11.19 4.54 3.02
C GLY A 126 -9.67 4.47 3.01
N LEU A 127 -9.14 4.59 1.80
CA LEU A 127 -7.74 4.79 1.49
C LEU A 127 -7.59 6.12 0.77
N ARG A 128 -6.82 7.04 1.36
CA ARG A 128 -6.33 8.23 0.67
C ARG A 128 -5.24 7.82 -0.32
N THR A 129 -5.33 8.32 -1.53
CA THR A 129 -4.40 8.01 -2.61
C THR A 129 -4.31 9.16 -3.60
N ALA A 130 -3.15 9.32 -4.23
CA ALA A 130 -2.95 10.13 -5.41
C ALA A 130 -2.31 9.27 -6.52
N VAL A 131 -2.33 9.78 -7.74
CA VAL A 131 -1.64 9.15 -8.89
C VAL A 131 -0.53 10.05 -9.41
N ASP A 132 0.45 9.46 -10.07
CA ASP A 132 1.58 10.17 -10.69
C ASP A 132 1.33 10.59 -12.16
N ARG A 133 0.20 10.17 -12.74
CA ARG A 133 -0.15 10.38 -14.16
C ARG A 133 -1.66 10.46 -14.37
N PRO A 134 -2.13 11.09 -15.46
CA PRO A 134 -3.55 11.04 -15.82
C PRO A 134 -3.95 9.61 -16.20
N GLY A 135 -5.21 9.28 -15.96
CA GLY A 135 -5.82 8.00 -16.30
C GLY A 135 -7.14 7.85 -15.57
N SER A 136 -7.55 6.62 -15.26
CA SER A 136 -8.81 6.37 -14.54
C SER A 136 -8.66 5.30 -13.46
N ILE A 137 -9.37 5.50 -12.34
CA ILE A 137 -9.69 4.41 -11.41
C ILE A 137 -10.85 3.61 -12.02
N THR A 138 -10.61 2.33 -12.33
CA THR A 138 -11.57 1.45 -13.02
C THR A 138 -12.27 0.49 -12.08
N ALA A 139 -11.61 0.14 -10.98
CA ALA A 139 -12.13 -0.79 -9.99
C ALA A 139 -11.47 -0.56 -8.63
N VAL A 140 -12.01 -1.22 -7.61
CA VAL A 140 -11.34 -1.43 -6.33
C VAL A 140 -11.33 -2.93 -6.02
N ILE A 141 -10.24 -3.43 -5.46
CA ILE A 141 -10.16 -4.75 -4.86
C ILE A 141 -10.26 -4.55 -3.35
N ILE A 142 -11.21 -5.24 -2.72
CA ILE A 142 -11.39 -5.20 -1.26
C ILE A 142 -10.94 -6.54 -0.69
N LYS A 143 -9.93 -6.52 0.19
CA LYS A 143 -9.53 -7.68 0.98
C LYS A 143 -10.55 -7.88 2.09
N ARG A 144 -11.09 -9.09 2.14
CA ARG A 144 -12.23 -9.44 2.99
C ARG A 144 -11.89 -9.37 4.49
N GLY A 145 -12.82 -8.80 5.27
CA GLY A 145 -12.93 -8.97 6.72
C GLY A 145 -14.01 -10.01 7.10
N ASN A 146 -14.49 -9.96 8.34
CA ASN A 146 -15.60 -10.81 8.81
C ASN A 146 -17.01 -10.28 8.48
N TYR A 147 -17.12 -9.15 7.78
CA TYR A 147 -18.40 -8.57 7.38
C TYR A 147 -19.27 -9.54 6.58
N THR A 148 -20.58 -9.38 6.75
CA THR A 148 -21.60 -10.18 6.07
C THR A 148 -22.51 -9.27 5.25
N GLY A 149 -22.91 -9.74 4.07
CA GLY A 149 -23.78 -8.99 3.18
C GLY A 149 -23.03 -8.02 2.26
N PRO A 150 -23.78 -7.19 1.51
CA PRO A 150 -23.22 -6.35 0.47
C PRO A 150 -22.32 -5.26 1.04
N VAL A 151 -21.35 -4.86 0.23
CA VAL A 151 -20.51 -3.67 0.44
C VAL A 151 -20.68 -2.73 -0.74
N THR A 152 -20.49 -1.44 -0.48
CA THR A 152 -20.61 -0.41 -1.52
C THR A 152 -19.27 0.28 -1.69
N ALA A 153 -18.59 0.03 -2.81
CA ALA A 153 -17.36 0.72 -3.16
C ALA A 153 -17.65 2.14 -3.65
N ARG A 154 -16.80 3.10 -3.27
CA ARG A 154 -16.93 4.51 -3.64
C ARG A 154 -15.59 5.14 -3.97
N VAL A 155 -15.63 6.16 -4.81
CA VAL A 155 -14.47 7.04 -5.08
C VAL A 155 -14.89 8.48 -4.84
N TRP A 156 -14.06 9.22 -4.14
CA TRP A 156 -14.32 10.60 -3.76
C TRP A 156 -13.16 11.52 -4.13
N SER A 157 -13.46 12.79 -4.33
CA SER A 157 -12.47 13.86 -4.31
C SER A 157 -13.02 15.07 -3.56
N ASN A 158 -12.27 15.52 -2.55
CA ASN A 158 -12.66 16.66 -1.71
C ASN A 158 -14.12 16.60 -1.19
N GLY A 159 -14.54 15.43 -0.69
CA GLY A 159 -15.91 15.20 -0.21
C GLY A 159 -16.98 14.97 -1.28
N THR A 160 -16.66 15.15 -2.56
CA THR A 160 -17.60 14.90 -3.67
C THR A 160 -17.53 13.45 -4.11
N LEU A 161 -18.68 12.77 -4.21
CA LEU A 161 -18.79 11.41 -4.71
C LEU A 161 -18.60 11.41 -6.24
N LEU A 162 -17.62 10.65 -6.73
CA LEU A 162 -17.30 10.54 -8.15
C LEU A 162 -17.83 9.25 -8.78
N ALA A 163 -17.83 8.16 -8.02
CA ALA A 163 -18.42 6.89 -8.42
C ALA A 163 -18.85 6.07 -7.21
N GLU A 164 -19.84 5.20 -7.43
CA GLU A 164 -20.33 4.21 -6.49
C GLU A 164 -20.63 2.90 -7.22
N GLN A 165 -20.35 1.77 -6.59
CA GLN A 165 -20.74 0.45 -7.07
C GLN A 165 -20.97 -0.51 -5.90
N GLU A 166 -22.17 -1.09 -5.84
CA GLU A 166 -22.48 -2.16 -4.89
C GLU A 166 -21.91 -3.50 -5.36
N ALA A 167 -21.49 -4.33 -4.39
CA ALA A 167 -21.09 -5.70 -4.60
C ALA A 167 -21.59 -6.61 -3.45
N PRO A 168 -21.81 -7.92 -3.69
CA PRO A 168 -22.37 -8.83 -2.67
C PRO A 168 -21.57 -9.03 -1.38
N GLY A 169 -20.30 -8.60 -1.30
CA GLY A 169 -19.51 -8.57 -0.07
C GLY A 169 -19.11 -9.91 0.56
N ALA A 170 -18.91 -10.98 -0.22
CA ALA A 170 -18.61 -12.32 0.31
C ALA A 170 -17.32 -12.99 -0.22
N ALA A 171 -16.62 -12.37 -1.17
CA ALA A 171 -15.43 -12.97 -1.79
C ALA A 171 -14.13 -12.51 -1.13
N TYR A 172 -13.16 -13.42 -0.98
CA TYR A 172 -11.81 -13.06 -0.55
C TYR A 172 -11.09 -12.30 -1.67
N GLY A 173 -10.78 -11.01 -1.46
CA GLY A 173 -10.16 -10.17 -2.50
C GLY A 173 -11.15 -9.83 -3.62
N GLN A 174 -12.32 -9.33 -3.27
CA GLN A 174 -13.38 -9.02 -4.22
C GLN A 174 -13.02 -7.81 -5.08
N ARG A 175 -12.94 -8.01 -6.40
CA ARG A 175 -12.85 -6.91 -7.37
C ARG A 175 -14.24 -6.34 -7.66
N ILE A 176 -14.38 -5.03 -7.52
CA ILE A 176 -15.60 -4.27 -7.79
C ILE A 176 -15.27 -3.24 -8.88
N THR A 177 -15.78 -3.49 -10.08
CA THR A 177 -15.55 -2.63 -11.26
C THR A 177 -16.62 -1.55 -11.33
N PHE A 178 -16.22 -0.29 -11.45
CA PHE A 178 -17.16 0.82 -11.62
C PHE A 178 -17.74 0.82 -13.04
N SER A 179 -19.05 1.04 -13.17
CA SER A 179 -19.72 1.14 -14.46
C SER A 179 -19.17 2.28 -15.34
N THR A 180 -18.77 3.38 -14.71
CA THR A 180 -18.06 4.51 -15.32
C THR A 180 -16.69 4.65 -14.64
N PRO A 181 -15.56 4.44 -15.37
CA PRO A 181 -14.24 4.71 -14.83
C PRO A 181 -14.11 6.17 -14.37
N VAL A 182 -13.46 6.40 -13.23
CA VAL A 182 -13.29 7.74 -12.64
C VAL A 182 -12.00 8.35 -13.18
N PRO A 183 -12.05 9.42 -14.00
CA PRO A 183 -10.84 10.11 -14.44
C PRO A 183 -10.10 10.71 -13.25
N VAL A 184 -8.78 10.54 -13.22
CA VAL A 184 -7.92 11.04 -12.15
C VAL A 184 -6.83 11.95 -12.69
N VAL A 185 -6.46 12.95 -11.89
CA VAL A 185 -5.45 13.96 -12.20
C VAL A 185 -4.22 13.72 -11.33
N PRO A 186 -2.98 13.82 -11.87
CA PRO A 186 -1.76 13.68 -11.09
C PRO A 186 -1.72 14.60 -9.88
N GLY A 187 -1.34 14.07 -8.72
CA GLY A 187 -1.18 14.84 -7.48
C GLY A 187 -2.50 15.27 -6.80
N THR A 188 -3.66 15.08 -7.43
CA THR A 188 -4.95 15.26 -6.76
C THR A 188 -5.18 14.10 -5.79
N GLU A 189 -5.61 14.43 -4.57
CA GLU A 189 -6.01 13.42 -3.59
C GLU A 189 -7.42 12.89 -3.88
N TYR A 190 -7.53 11.57 -3.85
CA TYR A 190 -8.76 10.81 -3.92
C TYR A 190 -8.88 9.95 -2.67
N VAL A 191 -10.12 9.66 -2.27
CA VAL A 191 -10.41 8.61 -1.29
C VAL A 191 -11.13 7.49 -2.01
N VAL A 192 -10.55 6.30 -2.01
CA VAL A 192 -11.22 5.09 -2.45
C VAL A 192 -11.71 4.37 -1.21
N SER A 193 -13.00 4.13 -1.11
CA SER A 193 -13.63 3.63 0.11
C SER A 193 -14.61 2.49 -0.16
N TYR A 194 -15.00 1.81 0.90
CA TYR A 194 -16.17 0.97 0.89
C TYR A 194 -16.99 1.13 2.16
N PHE A 195 -18.30 1.10 1.99
CA PHE A 195 -19.26 1.04 3.08
C PHE A 195 -19.65 -0.41 3.35
N THR A 196 -19.62 -0.79 4.62
CA THR A 196 -20.15 -2.05 5.14
C THR A 196 -21.23 -1.74 6.18
N PRO A 197 -22.49 -2.15 5.97
CA PRO A 197 -23.56 -1.93 6.94
C PRO A 197 -23.42 -2.81 8.19
N SER A 198 -22.61 -3.87 8.14
CA SER A 198 -22.44 -4.86 9.21
C SER A 198 -21.10 -4.76 9.93
N GLY A 199 -20.31 -3.70 9.71
CA GLY A 199 -18.98 -3.56 10.31
C GLY A 199 -18.05 -4.64 9.77
N GLY A 200 -17.35 -5.35 10.65
CA GLY A 200 -16.62 -6.60 10.40
C GLY A 200 -15.43 -6.47 9.47
N TYR A 201 -14.73 -5.35 9.48
CA TYR A 201 -13.70 -5.06 8.49
C TYR A 201 -12.34 -5.69 8.83
N ARG A 202 -11.48 -5.79 7.82
CA ARG A 202 -10.07 -6.14 7.99
C ARG A 202 -9.30 -4.88 8.36
N ALA A 203 -8.38 -4.96 9.32
CA ALA A 203 -7.47 -3.87 9.65
C ALA A 203 -6.03 -4.38 9.87
N THR A 204 -5.07 -3.58 9.42
CA THR A 204 -3.68 -3.67 9.86
C THR A 204 -3.29 -2.30 10.41
N GLU A 205 -3.17 -2.18 11.73
CA GLU A 205 -2.76 -0.94 12.37
C GLU A 205 -1.27 -0.65 12.11
N HIS A 206 -0.89 0.62 12.24
CA HIS A 206 0.47 1.12 12.04
C HIS A 206 1.04 0.76 10.65
N TYR A 207 0.18 0.68 9.63
CA TYR A 207 0.59 0.32 8.28
C TYR A 207 1.16 1.53 7.52
N PHE A 208 0.40 2.63 7.41
CA PHE A 208 0.80 3.83 6.67
C PHE A 208 1.64 4.81 7.52
N VAL A 209 2.69 4.29 8.17
CA VAL A 209 3.65 5.06 8.98
C VAL A 209 4.65 5.87 8.14
N GLY A 210 4.68 5.63 6.83
CA GLY A 210 5.45 6.37 5.83
C GLY A 210 4.67 6.40 4.50
N ASN A 211 5.07 7.27 3.58
CA ASN A 211 4.53 7.28 2.23
C ASN A 211 4.78 5.91 1.56
N LEU A 212 3.78 5.36 0.88
CA LEU A 212 3.93 4.14 0.09
C LEU A 212 3.79 4.50 -1.40
N VAL A 213 4.76 4.11 -2.21
CA VAL A 213 4.80 4.46 -3.64
C VAL A 213 4.87 3.20 -4.49
N GLN A 214 3.77 2.87 -5.13
CA GLN A 214 3.67 1.78 -6.10
C GLN A 214 3.06 2.34 -7.38
N THR A 215 3.89 2.64 -8.37
CA THR A 215 3.51 3.27 -9.63
C THR A 215 2.23 2.61 -10.20
N PRO A 216 1.15 3.38 -10.42
CA PRO A 216 1.08 4.85 -10.42
C PRO A 216 0.68 5.49 -9.08
N PHE A 217 0.38 4.69 -8.06
CA PHE A 217 -0.18 5.13 -6.79
C PHE A 217 0.87 5.73 -5.86
N LYS A 218 0.49 6.85 -5.26
CA LYS A 218 1.19 7.51 -4.15
C LYS A 218 0.24 7.56 -2.96
N ILE A 219 0.56 6.82 -1.92
CA ILE A 219 -0.24 6.71 -0.72
C ILE A 219 0.44 7.53 0.39
N PRO A 220 -0.22 8.56 0.95
CA PRO A 220 0.37 9.39 1.97
C PRO A 220 0.53 8.66 3.32
N VAL A 221 1.26 9.26 4.24
CA VAL A 221 1.19 8.89 5.67
C VAL A 221 -0.25 9.02 6.18
N ASN A 222 -0.64 8.17 7.14
CA ASN A 222 -2.01 8.16 7.70
C ASN A 222 -3.10 8.06 6.61
N ALA A 223 -2.87 7.26 5.57
CA ALA A 223 -3.80 7.17 4.45
C ALA A 223 -5.11 6.42 4.76
N GLY A 224 -5.12 5.57 5.80
CA GLY A 224 -6.33 4.92 6.27
C GLY A 224 -7.26 5.90 6.94
N VAL A 225 -8.47 6.01 6.40
CA VAL A 225 -9.54 6.84 6.95
C VAL A 225 -10.80 6.02 7.17
N TYR A 226 -11.66 6.45 8.08
CA TYR A 226 -12.94 5.82 8.35
C TYR A 226 -14.00 6.86 8.75
N ARG A 227 -15.24 6.40 8.87
CA ARG A 227 -16.36 7.12 9.47
C ARG A 227 -17.48 6.14 9.81
N TYR A 228 -18.10 6.27 10.98
CA TYR A 228 -19.32 5.54 11.30
C TYR A 228 -20.53 6.04 10.49
N GLY A 229 -21.36 5.09 10.05
CA GLY A 229 -22.36 5.32 9.00
C GLY A 229 -21.75 5.30 7.60
N GLY A 230 -22.45 5.89 6.63
CA GLY A 230 -21.97 6.05 5.25
C GLY A 230 -21.65 7.50 4.90
N GLY A 231 -20.76 7.71 3.94
CA GLY A 231 -20.40 9.04 3.44
C GLY A 231 -18.88 9.24 3.36
N PHE A 232 -18.44 10.47 3.06
CA PHE A 232 -17.01 10.77 2.95
C PHE A 232 -16.27 10.55 4.29
N PRO A 233 -15.29 9.63 4.36
CA PRO A 233 -14.57 9.35 5.60
C PRO A 233 -13.38 10.31 5.78
N THR A 234 -13.20 10.81 7.00
CA THR A 234 -12.14 11.77 7.36
C THR A 234 -11.39 11.42 8.64
N ASP A 235 -11.95 10.55 9.48
CA ASP A 235 -11.34 10.15 10.74
C ASP A 235 -10.24 9.12 10.48
N SER A 236 -9.23 9.04 11.33
CA SER A 236 -8.11 8.10 11.16
C SER A 236 -7.80 7.38 12.46
N TRP A 237 -7.43 6.10 12.38
CA TRP A 237 -7.02 5.31 13.53
C TRP A 237 -5.68 4.64 13.26
N TYR A 238 -4.66 4.95 14.08
CA TYR A 238 -3.31 4.36 14.02
C TYR A 238 -2.72 4.11 12.62
N ALA A 239 -2.92 5.02 11.66
CA ALA A 239 -2.43 4.85 10.28
C ALA A 239 -2.83 3.50 9.64
N SER A 240 -4.05 3.04 9.91
CA SER A 240 -4.50 1.68 9.57
C SER A 240 -4.62 1.43 8.07
N ASN A 241 -4.46 0.17 7.66
CA ASN A 241 -4.82 -0.32 6.34
C ASN A 241 -6.10 -1.15 6.43
N TYR A 242 -7.15 -0.75 5.70
CA TYR A 242 -8.46 -1.40 5.68
C TYR A 242 -8.69 -2.38 4.51
N GLY A 243 -7.61 -2.78 3.83
CA GLY A 243 -7.66 -3.77 2.74
C GLY A 243 -8.19 -3.24 1.41
N ILE A 244 -7.97 -1.96 1.11
CA ILE A 244 -8.49 -1.29 -0.09
C ILE A 244 -7.38 -1.16 -1.12
N GLU A 245 -7.57 -1.76 -2.29
CA GLU A 245 -6.58 -1.80 -3.37
C GLU A 245 -7.21 -1.24 -4.67
N PRO A 246 -7.06 0.07 -4.95
CA PRO A 246 -7.57 0.64 -6.20
C PRO A 246 -6.89 0.05 -7.43
N VAL A 247 -7.64 0.05 -8.53
CA VAL A 247 -7.18 -0.39 -9.85
C VAL A 247 -7.19 0.80 -10.79
N PHE A 248 -6.05 1.02 -11.44
CA PHE A 248 -5.80 2.14 -12.33
C PHE A 248 -5.57 1.67 -13.76
N ARG A 249 -6.06 2.45 -14.71
CA ARG A 249 -5.73 2.32 -16.14
C ARG A 249 -5.19 3.67 -16.65
N PRO A 250 -4.01 3.69 -17.31
CA PRO A 250 -3.46 4.88 -17.96
C PRO A 250 -4.39 5.45 -19.03
#